data_AF-A0A9E0LN88-F1
#
_entry.id   AF-A0A9E0LN88-F1
#
_cell.length_a   1.000
_cell.length_b   1.000
_cell.length_c   1.000
_cell.angle_alpha   90.00
_cell.angle_beta   90.00
_cell.angle_gamma   90.00
#
_symmetry.space_group_name_H-M   'P 1'
#
loop_
_entity.id
_entity.type
_entity.pdbx_description
1 polymer ?
#
loop_
_entity_poly.entity_id
_entity_poly.type
_entity_poly.pdbx_seq_one_letter_code
_entity_poly.pdbx_strand_id
1 'polypeptide(L)'
;MNTAPISLALVSTVLIGASCFCPTAQATEMAVLPGSAAQTQAKIVCSRINWLTSLEEAKQTAKKEHKLIVWIHMLGNIDGFT
;
A
#
# COMPACT_ATOMS: atom_id res chain seq x y z
N MET A 1 27.07 50.53 -17.61
CA MET A 1 25.67 50.13 -17.37
C MET A 1 25.37 48.99 -18.34
N ASN A 2 25.48 47.73 -17.90
CA ASN A 2 25.28 46.55 -18.74
C ASN A 2 23.98 45.85 -18.33
N THR A 3 23.01 45.81 -19.24
CA THR A 3 21.76 45.05 -19.11
C THR A 3 21.97 43.65 -19.71
N ALA A 4 21.91 42.60 -18.89
CA ALA A 4 21.93 41.22 -19.38
C ALA A 4 20.52 40.81 -19.87
N PRO A 5 20.39 40.16 -21.05
CA PRO A 5 19.10 39.71 -21.57
C PRO A 5 18.66 38.43 -20.82
N ILE A 6 17.55 38.53 -20.11
CA ILE A 6 16.90 37.37 -19.47
C ILE A 6 16.35 36.50 -20.60
N SER A 7 16.89 35.28 -20.67
CA SER A 7 16.66 34.31 -21.74
C SER A 7 15.18 33.95 -21.88
N LEU A 8 14.57 34.39 -22.99
CA LEU A 8 13.16 34.15 -23.35
C LEU A 8 12.80 32.66 -23.40
N ALA A 9 13.79 31.77 -23.53
CA ALA A 9 13.63 30.33 -23.57
C ALA A 9 13.16 29.71 -22.24
N LEU A 10 13.35 30.41 -21.11
CA LEU A 10 13.04 29.85 -19.79
C LEU A 10 11.56 30.02 -19.38
N VAL A 11 10.82 30.90 -20.07
CA VAL A 11 9.41 31.19 -19.74
C VAL A 11 8.46 30.18 -20.39
N SER A 12 8.82 29.58 -21.52
CA SER A 12 7.92 28.68 -22.26
C SER A 12 7.75 27.28 -21.67
N THR A 13 8.64 26.83 -20.79
CA THR A 13 8.65 25.43 -20.30
C THR A 13 7.74 25.20 -19.08
N VAL A 14 7.19 26.24 -18.47
CA VAL A 14 6.41 26.12 -17.21
C VAL A 14 4.90 25.90 -17.46
N LEU A 15 4.41 26.09 -18.68
CA LEU A 15 2.95 26.08 -18.96
C LEU A 15 2.35 24.72 -19.40
N ILE A 16 3.13 23.64 -19.46
CA ILE A 16 2.63 22.30 -19.89
C ILE A 16 2.48 21.32 -18.69
N GLY A 17 2.67 21.77 -17.45
CA GLY A 17 2.67 20.90 -16.26
C GLY A 17 1.34 20.77 -15.50
N ALA A 18 0.26 21.44 -15.92
CA ALA A 18 -0.94 21.64 -15.09
C ALA A 18 -2.18 20.83 -15.48
N SER A 19 -2.07 19.81 -16.33
CA SER A 19 -3.14 18.83 -16.54
C SER A 19 -3.09 17.75 -15.46
N CYS A 20 -3.42 18.13 -14.22
CA CYS A 20 -3.77 17.20 -13.17
C CYS A 20 -5.08 16.50 -13.59
N PHE A 21 -4.96 15.40 -14.32
CA PHE A 21 -6.04 14.43 -14.46
C PHE A 21 -6.28 13.87 -13.04
N CYS A 22 -7.26 14.43 -12.34
CA CYS A 22 -7.87 13.76 -11.21
C CYS A 22 -8.76 12.64 -11.78
N PRO A 23 -8.36 11.35 -11.73
CA PRO A 23 -9.33 10.31 -11.99
C PRO A 23 -10.45 10.50 -10.96
N THR A 24 -11.67 10.71 -11.44
CA THR A 24 -12.87 10.71 -10.60
C THR A 24 -12.86 9.39 -9.83
N ALA A 25 -12.76 9.45 -8.51
CA ALA A 25 -12.86 8.30 -7.64
C ALA A 25 -14.25 7.68 -7.86
N GLN A 26 -14.30 6.64 -8.69
CA GLN A 26 -15.50 5.88 -8.94
C GLN A 26 -15.80 5.16 -7.62
N ALA A 27 -16.84 5.64 -6.92
CA ALA A 27 -17.33 5.02 -5.70
C ALA A 27 -17.67 3.57 -6.04
N THR A 28 -16.78 2.66 -5.66
CA THR A 28 -16.99 1.24 -5.81
C THR A 28 -18.09 0.91 -4.82
N GLU A 29 -19.28 0.64 -5.36
CA GLU A 29 -20.40 0.10 -4.60
C GLU A 29 -19.87 -1.06 -3.76
N MET A 30 -19.97 -0.96 -2.42
CA MET A 30 -19.46 -1.99 -1.53
C MET A 30 -20.28 -3.26 -1.75
N ALA A 31 -19.79 -4.11 -2.64
CA ALA A 31 -20.35 -5.43 -2.85
C ALA A 31 -20.21 -6.21 -1.55
N VAL A 32 -21.33 -6.39 -0.85
CA VAL A 32 -21.38 -7.20 0.36
C VAL A 32 -21.12 -8.65 -0.05
N LEU A 33 -19.96 -9.18 0.36
CA LEU A 33 -19.60 -10.57 0.13
C LEU A 33 -20.58 -11.48 0.90
N PRO A 34 -21.13 -12.52 0.26
CA PRO A 34 -21.86 -13.56 0.98
C PRO A 34 -20.99 -14.15 2.10
N GLY A 35 -21.58 -14.39 3.27
CA GLY A 35 -20.82 -14.83 4.46
C GLY A 35 -19.96 -16.08 4.22
N SER A 36 -20.45 -17.03 3.43
CA SER A 36 -19.70 -18.25 3.04
C SER A 36 -18.46 -17.93 2.19
N ALA A 37 -18.56 -16.94 1.30
CA ALA A 37 -17.43 -16.49 0.48
C ALA A 37 -16.40 -15.74 1.34
N ALA A 38 -16.85 -14.86 2.25
CA ALA A 38 -15.97 -14.15 3.18
C ALA A 38 -15.21 -15.12 4.11
N GLN A 39 -15.89 -16.12 4.67
CA GLN A 39 -15.27 -17.13 5.53
C GLN A 39 -14.25 -17.98 4.77
N THR A 40 -14.57 -18.38 3.53
CA THR A 40 -13.65 -19.14 2.67
C THR A 40 -12.41 -18.33 2.34
N GLN A 41 -12.57 -17.07 1.94
CA GLN A 41 -11.45 -16.18 1.65
C GLN A 41 -10.59 -15.93 2.89
N ALA A 42 -11.20 -15.64 4.04
CA ALA A 42 -10.48 -15.48 5.31
C ALA A 42 -9.65 -16.73 5.65
N LYS A 43 -10.23 -17.93 5.52
CA LYS A 43 -9.52 -19.19 5.78
C LYS A 43 -8.33 -19.39 4.84
N ILE A 44 -8.49 -19.07 3.55
CA ILE A 44 -7.41 -19.17 2.56
C ILE A 44 -6.30 -18.14 2.85
N VAL A 45 -6.66 -16.92 3.24
CA VAL A 45 -5.68 -15.87 3.57
C VAL A 45 -4.90 -16.26 4.82
N CYS A 46 -5.58 -16.68 5.89
CA CYS A 46 -4.95 -17.10 7.13
C CYS A 46 -4.00 -18.29 6.94
N SER A 47 -4.32 -19.24 6.06
CA SER A 47 -3.44 -20.38 5.78
C SER A 47 -2.21 -20.04 4.93
N ARG A 48 -2.23 -18.91 4.22
CA ARG A 48 -1.11 -18.46 3.38
C ARG A 48 -0.10 -17.58 4.12
N ILE A 49 -0.47 -17.05 5.30
CA ILE A 49 0.43 -16.24 6.11
C ILE A 49 1.33 -17.19 6.92
N ASN A 50 2.63 -17.14 6.64
CA ASN A 50 3.62 -17.82 7.47
C ASN A 50 3.94 -16.96 8.69
N TRP A 51 3.38 -17.30 9.85
CA TRP A 51 3.60 -16.59 11.10
C TRP A 51 4.92 -17.00 11.73
N LEU A 52 5.89 -16.09 11.71
CA LEU A 52 7.17 -16.27 12.40
C LEU A 52 7.05 -15.81 13.85
N THR A 53 7.56 -16.61 14.79
CA THR A 53 7.53 -16.32 16.22
C THR A 53 8.84 -15.69 16.72
N SER A 54 9.87 -15.65 15.88
CA SER A 54 11.17 -15.04 16.17
C SER A 54 11.39 -13.79 15.31
N LEU A 55 11.76 -12.69 15.95
CA LEU A 55 12.10 -11.46 15.25
C LEU A 55 13.35 -11.61 14.38
N GLU A 56 14.32 -12.42 14.82
CA GLU A 56 15.56 -12.63 14.05
C GLU A 56 15.30 -13.42 12.77
N GLU A 57 14.44 -14.44 12.83
CA GLU A 57 14.02 -15.19 11.66
C GLU A 57 13.21 -14.30 10.69
N ALA A 58 12.36 -13.43 11.22
CA ALA A 58 11.61 -12.46 10.43
C ALA A 58 12.54 -11.48 9.69
N LYS A 59 13.59 -10.97 10.35
CA LYS A 59 14.60 -10.11 9.72
C LYS A 59 15.35 -10.82 8.60
N GLN A 60 15.78 -12.06 8.82
CA GLN A 60 16.49 -12.85 7.80
C GLN A 60 15.60 -13.10 6.58
N THR A 61 14.35 -13.48 6.80
CA THR A 61 13.37 -13.73 5.74
C THR A 61 13.04 -12.46 4.96
N ALA A 62 12.76 -11.36 5.66
CA ALA A 62 12.48 -10.06 5.05
C ALA A 62 13.65 -9.55 4.20
N LYS A 63 14.90 -9.73 4.67
CA LYS A 63 16.10 -9.38 3.90
C LYS A 63 16.23 -10.21 2.63
N LYS A 64 15.92 -11.50 2.69
CA LYS A 64 15.96 -12.40 1.53
C LYS A 64 14.86 -12.11 0.51
N GLU A 65 13.66 -11.81 0.98
CA GLU A 65 12.49 -11.62 0.13
C GLU A 65 12.25 -10.17 -0.29
N HIS A 66 13.03 -9.23 0.26
CA HIS A 66 12.85 -7.78 0.07
C HIS A 66 11.44 -7.29 0.45
N LYS A 67 10.90 -7.83 1.55
CA LYS A 67 9.56 -7.48 2.06
C LYS A 67 9.62 -6.77 3.40
N LEU A 68 8.57 -6.02 3.71
CA LEU A 68 8.38 -5.38 5.01
C LEU A 68 8.03 -6.43 6.08
N ILE A 69 8.37 -6.11 7.34
CA ILE A 69 7.99 -6.90 8.51
C ILE A 69 6.77 -6.24 9.16
N VAL A 70 5.71 -7.02 9.37
CA VAL A 70 4.60 -6.66 10.26
C VAL A 70 4.76 -7.49 11.53
N TRP A 71 4.90 -6.83 12.67
CA TRP A 71 5.11 -7.49 13.96
C TRP A 71 3.97 -7.15 14.91
N ILE A 72 3.27 -8.18 15.38
CA ILE A 72 2.06 -8.02 16.21
C ILE A 72 2.30 -8.73 17.54
N HIS A 73 2.22 -7.98 18.64
CA HIS A 73 2.13 -8.55 19.98
C HIS A 73 0.65 -8.74 20.32
N MET A 74 0.21 -9.99 20.42
CA MET A 74 -1.17 -10.33 20.78
C MET A 74 -1.19 -10.95 22.17
N LEU A 75 -2.13 -10.49 23.01
CA LEU A 75 -2.36 -11.02 24.35
C LEU A 75 -3.84 -11.41 24.44
N GLY A 76 -4.14 -12.70 24.60
CA GLY A 76 -5.51 -13.24 24.61
C GLY A 76 -5.71 -14.43 23.67
N ASN A 77 -6.96 -14.88 23.54
CA ASN A 77 -7.34 -16.04 22.71
C ASN A 77 -7.95 -15.54 21.37
N ILE A 78 -7.42 -16.02 20.24
CA ILE A 78 -7.86 -15.64 18.88
C ILE A 78 -8.85 -16.70 18.40
N ASP A 79 -10.04 -16.68 18.98
CA ASP A 79 -11.03 -17.76 18.80
C ASP A 79 -12.01 -17.41 17.69
N GLY A 80 -11.97 -16.17 17.20
CA GLY A 80 -12.83 -15.68 16.14
C GLY A 80 -14.33 -15.69 16.48
N PHE A 81 -14.70 -15.78 17.77
CA PHE A 81 -16.09 -15.65 18.19
C PHE A 81 -16.44 -14.19 18.45
N THR A 82 -17.07 -13.57 17.46
CA THR A 82 -17.98 -12.43 17.61
C THR A 82 -19.21 -12.68 16.75
#